data_AF-A0AAV5XGW0-F1
#
_entry.id   AF-A0AAV5XGW0-F1
#
_cell.length_a   1.000
_cell.length_b   1.000
_cell.length_c   1.000
_cell.angle_alpha   90.00
_cell.angle_beta   90.00
_cell.angle_gamma   90.00
#
_symmetry.space_group_name_H-M   'P 1'
#
loop_
_entity.id
_entity.type
_entity.pdbx_description
1 polymer ?
#
loop_
_entity_poly.entity_id
_entity_poly.type
_entity_poly.pdbx_seq_one_letter_code
_entity_poly.pdbx_strand_id
1 'polypeptide(L)'
;MLFRLAVILTVRRAVAWRLLKRGGGNRNHRNTPQRPNGGNIIMDSRILTALIIIVAAALIGVGVWIYQRRRTDRLRHQFGPEYQRTLRESADRRLAEAELEARARRVESLHIRELDAGDRERFALAWRSVQTRFVDDPRAAVVEADRLVGETMQARGYPLGDFEQCAADISVHHADVVDAYRRAHEIAQRAEREQTTTEELRQATMCYRTLFDELLDDRRSRREARHGRAA
;
A
#
# COMPACT_ATOMS: atom_id res chain seq x y z
N MET A 1 -21.28 3.68 13.52
CA MET A 1 -21.55 4.31 14.84
C MET A 1 -22.30 3.38 15.82
N LEU A 2 -22.24 2.05 15.64
CA LEU A 2 -22.96 1.06 16.45
C LEU A 2 -22.05 0.17 17.35
N PHE A 3 -20.72 0.33 17.27
CA PHE A 3 -19.77 -0.43 18.08
C PHE A 3 -19.50 0.16 19.48
N ARG A 4 -19.94 1.40 19.74
CA ARG A 4 -19.77 2.07 21.04
C ARG A 4 -20.77 1.63 22.12
N LEU A 5 -21.83 0.92 21.76
CA LEU A 5 -22.89 0.48 22.69
C LEU A 5 -22.72 -0.95 23.22
N ALA A 6 -21.95 -1.81 22.54
CA ALA A 6 -21.80 -3.21 22.94
C ALA A 6 -20.91 -3.40 24.19
N VAL A 7 -19.91 -2.54 24.40
CA VAL A 7 -18.95 -2.69 25.51
C VAL A 7 -19.53 -2.23 26.86
N ILE A 8 -20.48 -1.29 26.84
CA ILE A 8 -21.12 -0.77 28.08
C ILE A 8 -22.17 -1.75 28.62
N LEU A 9 -22.80 -2.57 27.76
CA LEU A 9 -23.82 -3.53 28.20
C LEU A 9 -23.24 -4.74 28.95
N THR A 10 -22.03 -5.18 28.59
CA THR A 10 -21.42 -6.37 29.22
C THR A 10 -21.04 -6.11 30.68
N VAL A 11 -20.64 -4.88 31.01
CA VAL A 11 -20.27 -4.50 32.38
C VAL A 11 -21.50 -4.35 33.28
N ARG A 12 -22.66 -3.91 32.75
CA ARG A 12 -23.90 -3.80 33.54
C ARG A 12 -24.50 -5.14 33.96
N ARG A 13 -24.33 -6.22 33.19
CA ARG A 13 -24.89 -7.55 33.54
C ARG A 13 -24.13 -8.25 34.68
N ALA A 14 -22.83 -7.99 34.83
CA ALA A 14 -22.02 -8.61 35.90
C ALA A 14 -22.31 -8.02 37.30
N VAL A 15 -22.74 -6.76 37.38
CA VAL A 15 -23.06 -6.09 38.66
C VAL A 15 -24.49 -6.39 39.11
N ALA A 16 -25.44 -6.54 38.19
CA ALA A 16 -26.85 -6.78 38.52
C ALA A 16 -27.13 -8.19 39.09
N TRP A 17 -26.30 -9.20 38.78
CA TRP A 17 -26.49 -10.56 39.31
C TRP A 17 -26.10 -10.69 40.80
N ARG A 18 -25.34 -9.74 41.34
CA ARG A 18 -24.82 -9.80 42.72
C ARG A 18 -25.75 -9.18 43.78
N LEU A 19 -26.85 -8.55 43.37
CA LEU A 19 -27.79 -7.87 44.27
C LEU A 19 -29.09 -8.64 44.56
N LEU A 20 -29.32 -9.80 43.92
CA LEU A 20 -30.60 -10.53 44.01
C LEU A 20 -30.60 -11.73 44.99
N LYS A 21 -29.54 -11.94 45.77
CA LYS A 21 -29.47 -13.09 46.71
C LYS A 21 -29.28 -12.63 48.15
N ARG A 22 -30.30 -11.97 48.71
CA ARG A 22 -30.41 -11.77 50.16
C ARG A 22 -31.87 -11.67 50.59
N GLY A 23 -32.39 -12.75 51.17
CA GLY A 23 -33.69 -12.78 51.86
C GLY A 23 -34.09 -14.20 52.26
N GLY A 24 -34.04 -14.52 53.56
CA GLY A 24 -34.57 -15.76 54.13
C GLY A 24 -33.68 -16.33 55.25
N GLY A 25 -33.87 -15.86 56.48
CA GLY A 25 -33.07 -16.24 57.64
C GLY A 25 -33.56 -17.49 58.38
N ASN A 26 -32.67 -18.08 59.18
CA ASN A 26 -33.06 -18.88 60.35
C ASN A 26 -32.04 -18.66 61.47
N ARG A 27 -32.54 -18.54 62.71
CA ARG A 27 -31.79 -18.27 63.93
C ARG A 27 -31.45 -19.59 64.61
N ASN A 28 -30.18 -19.83 64.94
CA ASN A 28 -29.85 -20.29 66.29
C ASN A 28 -28.38 -20.08 66.71
N HIS A 29 -28.24 -19.91 68.02
CA HIS A 29 -27.10 -19.44 68.81
C HIS A 29 -25.92 -20.44 68.96
N ARG A 30 -24.66 -19.96 68.91
CA ARG A 30 -23.70 -19.79 70.06
C ARG A 30 -22.23 -19.70 69.59
N ASN A 31 -21.45 -18.91 70.34
CA ASN A 31 -19.97 -18.76 70.42
C ASN A 31 -19.28 -17.63 69.61
N THR A 32 -18.72 -16.67 70.38
CA THR A 32 -17.68 -15.67 70.06
C THR A 32 -16.29 -16.19 70.49
N PRO A 33 -15.16 -15.53 70.18
CA PRO A 33 -14.76 -14.85 68.95
C PRO A 33 -13.37 -15.34 68.49
N GLN A 34 -13.17 -15.54 67.19
CA GLN A 34 -11.82 -15.47 66.62
C GLN A 34 -11.93 -14.80 65.27
N ARG A 35 -11.48 -13.54 65.20
CA ARG A 35 -11.31 -12.85 63.93
C ARG A 35 -10.02 -13.41 63.33
N PRO A 36 -10.05 -14.31 62.33
CA PRO A 36 -8.93 -14.36 61.42
C PRO A 36 -8.83 -12.95 60.85
N ASN A 37 -7.64 -12.37 60.92
CA ASN A 37 -7.30 -11.11 60.28
C ASN A 37 -7.58 -11.30 58.78
N GLY A 38 -8.83 -11.04 58.38
CA GLY A 38 -9.28 -11.02 57.01
C GLY A 38 -8.71 -9.77 56.38
N GLY A 39 -7.38 -9.75 56.25
CA GLY A 39 -6.66 -8.79 55.45
C GLY A 39 -7.32 -8.81 54.08
N ASN A 40 -8.12 -7.77 53.85
CA ASN A 40 -8.83 -7.42 52.65
C ASN A 40 -8.58 -8.38 51.46
N ILE A 41 -9.52 -9.32 51.23
CA ILE A 41 -9.79 -9.82 49.85
C ILE A 41 -10.44 -8.69 49.01
N ILE A 42 -10.54 -7.48 49.57
CA ILE A 42 -10.51 -6.22 48.84
C ILE A 42 -9.05 -5.99 48.40
N MET A 43 -8.48 -6.90 47.61
CA MET A 43 -7.37 -6.53 46.73
C MET A 43 -7.97 -5.45 45.84
N ASP A 44 -7.68 -4.18 46.16
CA ASP A 44 -8.54 -3.03 45.87
C ASP A 44 -9.26 -3.18 44.53
N SER A 45 -10.60 -3.17 44.52
CA SER A 45 -11.35 -3.17 43.26
C SER A 45 -10.83 -2.09 42.29
N ARG A 46 -10.20 -1.03 42.83
CA ARG A 46 -9.45 -0.01 42.11
C ARG A 46 -8.14 -0.54 41.48
N ILE A 47 -7.32 -1.30 42.20
CA ILE A 47 -6.11 -1.97 41.68
C ILE A 47 -6.50 -2.97 40.59
N LEU A 48 -7.52 -3.80 40.78
CA LEU A 48 -7.98 -4.74 39.75
C LEU A 48 -8.49 -4.01 38.50
N THR A 49 -9.27 -2.94 38.68
CA THR A 49 -9.76 -2.13 37.55
C THR A 49 -8.62 -1.43 36.81
N ALA A 50 -7.65 -0.87 37.54
CA ALA A 50 -6.46 -0.24 36.96
C ALA A 50 -5.63 -1.26 36.16
N LEU A 51 -5.44 -2.47 36.69
CA LEU A 51 -4.74 -3.55 36.00
C LEU A 51 -5.44 -3.92 34.69
N ILE A 52 -6.77 -4.07 34.69
CA ILE A 52 -7.54 -4.38 33.47
C ILE A 52 -7.40 -3.27 32.43
N ILE A 53 -7.47 -1.99 32.84
CA ILE A 53 -7.30 -0.85 31.93
C ILE A 53 -5.89 -0.84 31.31
N ILE A 54 -4.86 -1.09 32.11
CA ILE A 54 -3.48 -1.15 31.64
C ILE A 54 -3.30 -2.30 30.64
N VAL A 55 -3.83 -3.48 30.95
CA VAL A 55 -3.79 -4.64 30.03
C VAL A 55 -4.56 -4.33 28.74
N ALA A 56 -5.75 -3.73 28.83
CA ALA A 56 -6.52 -3.34 27.65
C ALA A 56 -5.78 -2.31 26.80
N ALA A 57 -5.18 -1.28 27.41
CA ALA A 57 -4.39 -0.28 26.71
C ALA A 57 -3.13 -0.89 26.05
N ALA A 58 -2.45 -1.81 26.74
CA ALA A 58 -1.30 -2.52 26.20
C ALA A 58 -1.69 -3.39 24.98
N LEU A 59 -2.81 -4.12 25.07
CA LEU A 59 -3.32 -4.93 23.95
C LEU A 59 -3.69 -4.06 22.73
N ILE A 60 -4.32 -2.90 22.95
CA ILE A 60 -4.59 -1.93 21.88
C ILE A 60 -3.27 -1.41 21.28
N GLY A 61 -2.30 -1.05 22.12
CA GLY A 61 -0.99 -0.58 21.66
C GLY A 61 -0.26 -1.61 20.80
N VAL A 62 -0.23 -2.88 21.24
CA VAL A 62 0.35 -4.00 20.47
C VAL A 62 -0.41 -4.20 19.16
N GLY A 63 -1.75 -4.17 19.19
CA GLY A 63 -2.57 -4.29 17.99
C GLY A 63 -2.28 -3.20 16.96
N VAL A 64 -2.21 -1.94 17.40
CA VAL A 64 -1.85 -0.79 16.55
C VAL A 64 -0.43 -0.93 16.00
N TRP A 65 0.52 -1.37 16.83
CA TRP A 65 1.91 -1.57 16.41
C TRP A 65 2.04 -2.66 15.34
N ILE A 66 1.37 -3.81 15.53
CA ILE A 66 1.34 -4.90 14.54
C ILE A 66 0.69 -4.42 13.24
N TYR A 67 -0.44 -3.71 13.33
CA TYR A 67 -1.15 -3.17 12.17
C TYR A 67 -0.28 -2.19 11.37
N GLN A 68 0.36 -1.23 12.05
CA GLN A 68 1.26 -0.28 11.41
C GLN A 68 2.46 -0.97 10.76
N ARG A 69 3.05 -1.95 11.44
CA ARG A 69 4.20 -2.68 10.89
C ARG A 69 3.84 -3.44 9.61
N ARG A 70 2.72 -4.18 9.63
CA ARG A 70 2.22 -4.88 8.43
C ARG A 70 1.88 -3.92 7.29
N ARG A 71 1.30 -2.77 7.60
CA ARG A 71 0.99 -1.72 6.61
C ARG A 71 2.26 -1.21 5.93
N THR A 72 3.27 -0.82 6.71
CA THR A 72 4.55 -0.38 6.14
C THR A 72 5.20 -1.50 5.32
N ASP A 73 5.27 -2.72 5.87
CA ASP A 73 5.94 -3.82 5.18
C ASP A 73 5.26 -4.10 3.84
N ARG A 74 3.93 -4.08 3.76
CA ARG A 74 3.18 -4.20 2.50
C ARG A 74 3.58 -3.11 1.49
N LEU A 75 3.59 -1.83 1.91
CA LEU A 75 3.94 -0.72 1.02
C LEU A 75 5.39 -0.82 0.53
N ARG A 76 6.32 -1.20 1.41
CA ARG A 76 7.73 -1.42 1.06
C ARG A 76 7.91 -2.53 0.04
N HIS A 77 7.20 -3.65 0.20
CA HIS A 77 7.29 -4.76 -0.74
C HIS A 77 6.64 -4.41 -2.10
N GLN A 78 5.51 -3.70 -2.07
CA GLN A 78 4.79 -3.33 -3.30
C GLN A 78 5.54 -2.27 -4.12
N PHE A 79 6.02 -1.20 -3.48
CA PHE A 79 6.62 -0.05 -4.15
C PHE A 79 8.15 -0.12 -4.21
N GLY A 80 8.82 -0.99 -3.43
CA GLY A 80 10.27 -1.20 -3.52
C GLY A 80 11.08 0.12 -3.47
N PRO A 81 11.86 0.45 -4.52
CA PRO A 81 12.61 1.72 -4.62
C PRO A 81 11.72 2.97 -4.51
N GLU A 82 10.50 2.93 -5.05
CA GLU A 82 9.56 4.06 -5.04
C GLU A 82 9.12 4.41 -3.62
N TYR A 83 9.10 3.44 -2.70
CA TYR A 83 8.86 3.72 -1.28
C TYR A 83 9.96 4.61 -0.70
N GLN A 84 11.24 4.30 -1.01
CA GLN A 84 12.37 5.09 -0.53
C GLN A 84 12.43 6.47 -1.18
N ARG A 85 12.02 6.57 -2.44
CA ARG A 85 11.88 7.86 -3.13
C ARG A 85 10.82 8.74 -2.46
N THR A 86 9.60 8.22 -2.30
CA THR A 86 8.49 8.97 -1.71
C THR A 86 8.79 9.38 -0.27
N LEU A 87 9.51 8.54 0.49
CA LEU A 87 10.00 8.90 1.82
C LEU A 87 10.98 10.08 1.82
N ARG A 88 11.85 10.19 0.81
CA ARG A 88 12.81 11.30 0.70
C ARG A 88 12.14 12.62 0.29
N GLU A 89 11.07 12.53 -0.51
CA GLU A 89 10.32 13.69 -0.99
C GLU A 89 9.28 14.19 0.03
N SER A 90 8.88 13.33 0.98
CA SER A 90 7.89 13.64 2.01
C SER A 90 8.50 14.19 3.31
N ALA A 91 7.75 15.02 4.03
CA ALA A 91 8.18 15.59 5.32
C ALA A 91 8.25 14.55 6.46
N ASP A 92 7.38 13.53 6.43
CA ASP A 92 7.40 12.43 7.40
C ASP A 92 6.87 11.14 6.76
N ARG A 93 7.27 10.00 7.32
CA ARG A 93 6.90 8.65 6.89
C ARG A 93 5.39 8.43 6.83
N ARG A 94 4.62 9.03 7.74
CA ARG A 94 3.15 8.89 7.73
C ARG A 94 2.52 9.50 6.49
N LEU A 95 3.04 10.64 6.03
CA LEU A 95 2.55 11.32 4.82
C LEU A 95 2.94 10.51 3.58
N ALA A 96 4.20 10.06 3.48
CA ALA A 96 4.66 9.21 2.39
C ALA A 96 3.82 7.93 2.25
N GLU A 97 3.59 7.23 3.36
CA GLU A 97 2.78 6.00 3.36
C GLU A 97 1.32 6.26 3.02
N ALA A 98 0.75 7.38 3.47
CA ALA A 98 -0.62 7.77 3.11
C ALA A 98 -0.74 8.10 1.61
N GLU A 99 0.27 8.74 1.04
CA GLU A 99 0.33 9.05 -0.39
C GLU A 99 0.43 7.77 -1.23
N LEU A 100 1.37 6.87 -0.93
CA LEU A 100 1.50 5.58 -1.62
C LEU A 100 0.22 4.75 -1.57
N GLU A 101 -0.47 4.78 -0.42
CA GLU A 101 -1.75 4.09 -0.27
C GLU A 101 -2.86 4.75 -1.09
N ALA A 102 -2.87 6.09 -1.18
CA ALA A 102 -3.80 6.81 -2.06
C ALA A 102 -3.53 6.51 -3.54
N ARG A 103 -2.25 6.43 -3.95
CA ARG A 103 -1.83 6.00 -5.29
C ARG A 103 -2.35 4.59 -5.61
N ALA A 104 -2.12 3.63 -4.70
CA ALA A 104 -2.60 2.25 -4.87
C ALA A 104 -4.13 2.17 -4.99
N ARG A 105 -4.87 2.89 -4.14
CA ARG A 105 -6.35 2.95 -4.23
C ARG A 105 -6.85 3.55 -5.54
N ARG A 106 -6.20 4.59 -6.03
CA ARG A 106 -6.56 5.20 -7.31
C ARG A 106 -6.34 4.20 -8.44
N VAL A 107 -5.20 3.53 -8.47
CA VAL A 107 -4.88 2.51 -9.48
C VAL A 107 -5.83 1.31 -9.42
N GLU A 108 -6.23 0.88 -8.23
CA GLU A 108 -7.24 -0.18 -8.04
C GLU A 108 -8.60 0.19 -8.65
N SER A 109 -8.93 1.48 -8.73
CA SER A 109 -10.15 1.96 -9.40
C SER A 109 -10.01 2.10 -10.93
N LEU A 110 -8.79 1.99 -11.47
CA LEU A 110 -8.55 2.01 -12.91
C LEU A 110 -8.84 0.63 -13.52
N HIS A 111 -9.44 0.63 -14.70
CA HIS A 111 -9.66 -0.60 -15.47
C HIS A 111 -8.40 -0.95 -16.26
N ILE A 112 -7.31 -1.25 -15.56
CA ILE A 112 -6.06 -1.64 -16.19
C ILE A 112 -6.20 -3.04 -16.78
N ARG A 113 -6.00 -3.16 -18.09
CA ARG A 113 -6.13 -4.40 -18.85
C ARG A 113 -4.80 -4.87 -19.41
N GLU A 114 -4.72 -6.17 -19.66
CA GLU A 114 -3.72 -6.70 -20.58
C GLU A 114 -4.04 -6.24 -22.00
N LEU A 115 -3.00 -6.02 -22.79
CA LEU A 115 -3.15 -5.78 -24.23
C LEU A 115 -3.61 -7.06 -24.91
N ASP A 116 -4.52 -6.96 -25.88
CA ASP A 116 -4.83 -8.11 -26.72
C ASP A 116 -3.65 -8.44 -27.66
N ALA A 117 -3.72 -9.57 -28.36
CA ALA A 117 -2.63 -10.02 -29.22
C ALA A 117 -2.36 -9.04 -30.38
N GLY A 118 -3.40 -8.41 -30.94
CA GLY A 118 -3.26 -7.47 -32.05
C GLY A 118 -2.64 -6.15 -31.62
N ASP A 119 -3.08 -5.61 -30.47
CA ASP A 119 -2.47 -4.44 -29.84
C ASP A 119 -0.98 -4.70 -29.52
N ARG A 120 -0.65 -5.87 -28.94
CA ARG A 120 0.75 -6.24 -28.66
C ARG A 120 1.60 -6.29 -29.92
N GLU A 121 1.12 -6.92 -30.98
CA GLU A 121 1.86 -7.01 -32.24
C GLU A 121 2.05 -5.62 -32.88
N ARG A 122 0.99 -4.80 -32.90
CA ARG A 122 1.03 -3.43 -33.41
C ARG A 122 2.08 -2.60 -32.67
N PHE A 123 2.07 -2.61 -31.34
CA PHE A 123 3.05 -1.87 -30.54
C PHE A 123 4.47 -2.43 -30.73
N ALA A 124 4.65 -3.75 -30.80
CA ALA A 124 5.97 -4.35 -31.04
C ALA A 124 6.54 -4.00 -32.43
N LEU A 125 5.68 -3.82 -33.45
CA LEU A 125 6.09 -3.32 -34.77
C LEU A 125 6.45 -1.83 -34.71
N ALA A 126 5.64 -1.01 -34.04
CA ALA A 126 5.92 0.41 -33.84
C ALA A 126 7.25 0.63 -33.10
N TRP A 127 7.54 -0.19 -32.08
CA TRP A 127 8.82 -0.13 -31.37
C TRP A 127 10.01 -0.44 -32.28
N ARG A 128 9.89 -1.43 -33.17
CA ARG A 128 10.93 -1.73 -34.17
C ARG A 128 11.17 -0.54 -35.10
N SER A 129 10.12 0.16 -35.52
CA SER A 129 10.25 1.38 -36.33
C SER A 129 11.04 2.48 -35.60
N VAL A 130 10.77 2.70 -34.31
CA VAL A 130 11.53 3.63 -33.47
C VAL A 130 13.02 3.27 -33.45
N GLN A 131 13.35 1.99 -33.29
CA GLN A 131 14.74 1.54 -33.28
C GLN A 131 15.46 1.76 -34.61
N THR A 132 14.78 1.54 -35.74
CA THR A 132 15.34 1.84 -37.07
C THR A 132 15.58 3.34 -37.23
N ARG A 133 14.60 4.18 -36.84
CA ARG A 133 14.72 5.64 -36.91
C ARG A 133 15.88 6.17 -36.08
N PHE A 134 16.21 5.54 -34.96
CA PHE A 134 17.32 5.99 -34.10
C PHE A 134 18.67 6.07 -34.83
N VAL A 135 18.88 5.24 -35.86
CA VAL A 135 20.13 5.25 -36.63
C VAL A 135 20.30 6.55 -37.42
N ASP A 136 19.21 7.03 -38.03
CA ASP A 136 19.22 8.20 -38.90
C ASP A 136 18.92 9.49 -38.12
N ASP A 137 17.98 9.43 -37.18
CA ASP A 137 17.55 10.55 -36.33
C ASP A 137 17.31 10.08 -34.88
N PRO A 138 18.38 10.08 -34.05
CA PRO A 138 18.30 9.71 -32.63
C PRO A 138 17.31 10.56 -31.82
N ARG A 139 17.13 11.84 -32.19
CA ARG A 139 16.28 12.78 -31.43
C ARG A 139 14.82 12.47 -31.67
N ALA A 140 14.43 12.37 -32.94
CA ALA A 140 13.06 12.01 -33.32
C ALA A 140 12.67 10.62 -32.79
N ALA A 141 13.62 9.67 -32.78
CA ALA A 141 13.38 8.35 -32.21
C ALA A 141 13.05 8.38 -30.71
N VAL A 142 13.76 9.19 -29.91
CA VAL A 142 13.48 9.31 -28.46
C VAL A 142 12.11 9.94 -28.19
N VAL A 143 11.74 10.98 -28.95
CA VAL A 143 10.41 11.62 -28.84
C VAL A 143 9.30 10.63 -29.24
N GLU A 144 9.53 9.85 -30.31
CA GLU A 144 8.58 8.83 -30.72
C GLU A 144 8.49 7.68 -29.72
N ALA A 145 9.60 7.31 -29.06
CA ALA A 145 9.61 6.31 -27.99
C ALA A 145 8.75 6.76 -26.80
N ASP A 146 8.86 8.02 -26.36
CA ASP A 146 8.04 8.59 -25.28
C ASP A 146 6.54 8.53 -25.64
N ARG A 147 6.18 8.99 -26.84
CA ARG A 147 4.80 8.90 -27.36
C ARG A 147 4.30 7.46 -27.39
N LEU A 148 5.09 6.53 -27.90
CA LEU A 148 4.72 5.13 -28.04
C LEU A 148 4.49 4.46 -26.68
N VAL A 149 5.32 4.77 -25.67
CA VAL A 149 5.10 4.32 -24.29
C VAL A 149 3.80 4.89 -23.74
N GLY A 150 3.53 6.17 -23.94
CA GLY A 150 2.26 6.81 -23.54
C GLY A 150 1.03 6.13 -24.18
N GLU A 151 1.08 5.85 -25.48
CA GLU A 151 0.01 5.15 -26.20
C GLU A 151 -0.19 3.71 -25.70
N THR A 152 0.90 3.04 -25.35
CA THR A 152 0.85 1.69 -24.77
C THR A 152 0.21 1.72 -23.38
N MET A 153 0.57 2.70 -22.55
CA MET A 153 -0.04 2.91 -21.23
C MET A 153 -1.54 3.22 -21.36
N GLN A 154 -1.92 4.11 -22.28
CA GLN A 154 -3.31 4.44 -22.55
C GLN A 154 -4.10 3.21 -23.01
N ALA A 155 -3.55 2.42 -23.93
CA ALA A 155 -4.20 1.20 -24.42
C ALA A 155 -4.44 0.21 -23.27
N ARG A 156 -3.54 0.17 -22.27
CA ARG A 156 -3.72 -0.62 -21.05
C ARG A 156 -4.70 -0.01 -20.04
N GLY A 157 -5.18 1.21 -20.24
CA GLY A 157 -6.18 1.85 -19.37
C GLY A 157 -5.59 2.79 -18.32
N TYR A 158 -4.31 3.13 -18.40
CA TYR A 158 -3.75 4.22 -17.61
C TYR A 158 -4.28 5.57 -18.14
N PRO A 159 -4.61 6.53 -17.26
CA PRO A 159 -5.10 7.84 -17.68
C PRO A 159 -4.01 8.60 -18.44
N LEU A 160 -4.42 9.34 -19.47
CA LEU A 160 -3.58 10.39 -20.04
C LEU A 160 -3.64 11.61 -19.11
N GLY A 161 -2.50 12.15 -18.76
CA GLY A 161 -2.41 13.29 -17.85
C GLY A 161 -0.98 13.77 -17.68
N ASP A 162 -0.74 14.39 -16.52
CA ASP A 162 0.60 14.80 -16.13
C ASP A 162 1.56 13.60 -16.02
N PHE A 163 2.80 13.81 -16.46
CA PHE A 163 3.82 12.77 -16.49
C PHE A 163 4.08 12.16 -15.10
N GLU A 164 4.21 12.98 -14.06
CA GLU A 164 4.50 12.48 -12.71
C GLU A 164 3.31 11.71 -12.14
N GLN A 165 2.09 12.10 -12.50
CA GLN A 165 0.90 11.35 -12.16
C GLN A 165 0.89 9.96 -12.82
N CYS A 166 1.20 9.88 -14.11
CA CYS A 166 1.35 8.60 -14.83
C CYS A 166 2.47 7.72 -14.24
N ALA A 167 3.63 8.31 -13.93
CA ALA A 167 4.75 7.63 -13.29
C ALA A 167 4.36 7.11 -11.88
N ALA A 168 3.61 7.90 -11.11
CA ALA A 168 3.10 7.48 -9.81
C ALA A 168 2.09 6.32 -9.94
N ASP A 169 1.21 6.35 -10.93
CA ASP A 169 0.23 5.28 -11.17
C ASP A 169 0.90 3.98 -11.61
N ILE A 170 1.82 4.05 -12.57
CA ILE A 170 2.50 2.86 -13.08
C ILE A 170 3.41 2.21 -12.02
N SER A 171 3.94 2.98 -11.07
CA SER A 171 4.77 2.47 -9.97
C SER A 171 4.05 1.44 -9.09
N VAL A 172 2.71 1.42 -9.07
CA VAL A 172 1.92 0.47 -8.29
C VAL A 172 2.12 -0.97 -8.76
N HIS A 173 2.25 -1.17 -10.07
CA HIS A 173 2.44 -2.48 -10.70
C HIS A 173 3.86 -2.67 -11.23
N HIS A 174 4.60 -1.60 -11.50
CA HIS A 174 5.89 -1.62 -12.19
C HIS A 174 6.94 -0.76 -11.47
N ALA A 175 7.00 -0.89 -10.14
CA ALA A 175 7.89 -0.14 -9.25
C ALA A 175 9.38 -0.21 -9.61
N ASP A 176 9.81 -1.29 -10.23
CA ASP A 176 11.19 -1.58 -10.60
C ASP A 176 11.67 -0.83 -11.85
N VAL A 177 10.74 -0.39 -12.71
CA VAL A 177 11.05 0.27 -13.99
C VAL A 177 10.64 1.74 -14.03
N VAL A 178 9.90 2.23 -13.02
CA VAL A 178 9.43 3.63 -12.98
C VAL A 178 10.58 4.64 -12.95
N ASP A 179 11.70 4.33 -12.29
CA ASP A 179 12.86 5.22 -12.28
C ASP A 179 13.53 5.29 -13.66
N ALA A 180 13.54 4.19 -14.41
CA ALA A 180 13.99 4.21 -15.81
C ALA A 180 13.06 5.10 -16.66
N TYR A 181 11.75 5.00 -16.47
CA TYR A 181 10.77 5.85 -17.15
C TYR A 181 10.98 7.34 -16.87
N ARG A 182 11.14 7.74 -15.60
CA ARG A 182 11.45 9.13 -15.21
C ARG A 182 12.74 9.65 -15.85
N ARG A 183 13.80 8.85 -15.83
CA ARG A 183 15.07 9.22 -16.47
C ARG A 183 14.93 9.36 -17.99
N ALA A 184 14.19 8.48 -18.64
CA ALA A 184 13.95 8.54 -20.07
C ALA A 184 13.20 9.82 -20.46
N HIS A 185 12.17 10.17 -19.68
CA HIS A 185 11.35 11.35 -19.91
C HIS A 185 12.11 12.66 -19.69
N GLU A 186 12.95 12.72 -18.66
CA GLU A 186 13.84 13.88 -18.45
C GLU A 186 14.77 14.10 -19.66
N ILE A 187 15.35 13.02 -20.20
CA ILE A 187 16.21 13.11 -21.38
C ILE A 187 15.39 13.51 -22.62
N ALA A 188 14.19 12.95 -22.80
CA ALA A 188 13.31 13.30 -23.92
C ALA A 188 12.92 14.80 -23.90
N GLN A 189 12.55 15.35 -22.74
CA GLN A 189 12.27 16.78 -22.60
C GLN A 189 13.49 17.66 -22.90
N ARG A 190 14.70 17.23 -22.50
CA ARG A 190 15.94 17.93 -22.87
C ARG A 190 16.26 17.79 -24.36
N ALA A 191 15.87 16.68 -24.98
CA ALA A 191 16.05 16.42 -26.40
C ALA A 191 15.19 17.34 -27.26
N GLU A 192 13.99 17.72 -26.83
CA GLU A 192 13.20 18.72 -27.55
C GLU A 192 13.86 20.11 -27.57
N ARG A 193 14.71 20.40 -26.57
CA ARG A 193 15.43 21.68 -26.42
C ARG A 193 16.86 21.67 -26.97
N GLU A 194 17.23 20.63 -27.71
CA GLU A 194 18.57 20.43 -28.28
C GLU A 194 19.74 20.31 -27.26
N GLN A 195 19.44 19.99 -25.99
CA GLN A 195 20.42 19.98 -24.89
C GLN A 195 20.90 18.59 -24.48
N THR A 196 21.12 17.69 -25.44
CA THR A 196 21.43 16.27 -25.17
C THR A 196 22.41 15.68 -26.18
N THR A 197 23.28 14.82 -25.66
CA THR A 197 24.23 14.05 -26.45
C THR A 197 23.56 12.80 -27.04
N THR A 198 24.09 12.27 -28.14
CA THR A 198 23.59 11.01 -28.75
C THR A 198 23.65 9.83 -27.79
N GLU A 199 24.64 9.81 -26.90
CA GLU A 199 24.76 8.78 -25.86
C GLU A 199 23.62 8.88 -24.84
N GLU A 200 23.23 10.08 -24.39
CA GLU A 200 22.04 10.25 -23.55
C GLU A 200 20.77 9.79 -24.27
N LEU A 201 20.63 10.09 -25.56
CA LEU A 201 19.48 9.63 -26.36
C LEU A 201 19.43 8.09 -26.45
N ARG A 202 20.59 7.44 -26.59
CA ARG A 202 20.70 5.98 -26.55
C ARG A 202 20.25 5.43 -25.20
N GLN A 203 20.67 6.06 -24.10
CA GLN A 203 20.27 5.68 -22.74
C GLN A 203 18.76 5.85 -22.52
N ALA A 204 18.17 6.95 -23.01
CA ALA A 204 16.72 7.17 -22.93
C ALA A 204 15.94 6.08 -23.66
N THR A 205 16.38 5.70 -24.87
CA THR A 205 15.75 4.63 -25.65
C THR A 205 15.80 3.29 -24.91
N MET A 206 16.91 2.97 -24.25
CA MET A 206 17.03 1.76 -23.41
C MET A 206 16.14 1.80 -22.17
N CYS A 207 16.00 2.97 -21.54
CA CYS A 207 15.13 3.15 -20.40
C CYS A 207 13.65 3.01 -20.80
N TYR A 208 13.22 3.61 -21.91
CA TYR A 208 11.88 3.39 -22.46
C TYR A 208 11.66 1.94 -22.85
N ARG A 209 12.66 1.29 -23.46
CA ARG A 209 12.55 -0.14 -23.80
C ARG A 209 12.25 -1.01 -22.59
N THR A 210 12.96 -0.76 -21.49
CA THR A 210 12.79 -1.51 -20.25
C THR A 210 11.34 -1.45 -19.76
N LEU A 211 10.74 -0.26 -19.77
CA LEU A 211 9.34 -0.09 -19.43
C LEU A 211 8.42 -0.73 -20.48
N PHE A 212 8.69 -0.51 -21.75
CA PHE A 212 7.87 -0.99 -22.85
C PHE A 212 7.78 -2.52 -22.89
N ASP A 213 8.91 -3.22 -22.71
CA ASP A 213 8.96 -4.68 -22.67
C ASP A 213 8.13 -5.22 -21.47
N GLU A 214 8.18 -4.57 -20.30
CA GLU A 214 7.34 -4.94 -19.14
C GLU A 214 5.84 -4.68 -19.41
N LEU A 215 5.52 -3.59 -20.13
CA LEU A 215 4.15 -3.28 -20.54
C LEU A 215 3.59 -4.28 -21.57
N LEU A 216 4.43 -4.91 -22.38
CA LEU A 216 4.02 -5.91 -23.38
C LEU A 216 3.96 -7.35 -22.83
N ASP A 217 4.94 -7.77 -22.03
CA ASP A 217 5.17 -9.19 -21.71
C ASP A 217 4.22 -9.72 -20.60
N ASP A 218 3.70 -8.81 -19.79
CA ASP A 218 3.05 -9.02 -18.47
C ASP A 218 3.16 -10.45 -17.91
N ARG A 219 4.37 -10.82 -17.50
CA ARG A 219 4.64 -12.05 -16.74
C ARG A 219 4.05 -11.98 -15.32
N ARG A 220 3.62 -10.80 -14.85
CA ARG A 220 3.15 -10.57 -13.49
C ARG A 220 1.68 -10.99 -13.33
N SER A 221 0.80 -10.61 -14.27
CA SER A 221 -0.57 -11.15 -14.35
C SER A 221 -0.58 -12.67 -14.50
N ARG A 222 0.35 -13.21 -15.30
CA ARG A 222 0.52 -14.67 -15.49
C ARG A 222 1.02 -15.38 -14.22
N ARG A 223 1.80 -14.71 -13.37
CA ARG A 223 2.27 -15.24 -12.07
C ARG A 223 1.16 -15.19 -11.00
N GLU A 224 0.40 -14.10 -10.93
CA GLU A 224 -0.75 -13.95 -10.03
C GLU A 224 -1.89 -14.91 -10.40
N ALA A 225 -2.22 -15.06 -11.69
CA ALA A 225 -3.20 -16.04 -12.16
C ALA A 225 -2.78 -17.50 -11.91
N ARG A 226 -1.46 -17.79 -11.87
CA ARG A 226 -0.94 -19.10 -11.48
C ARG A 226 -0.99 -19.35 -9.97
N HIS A 227 -0.80 -18.32 -9.14
CA HIS A 227 -0.89 -18.45 -7.68
C HIS A 227 -2.34 -18.47 -7.18
N GLY A 228 -3.27 -17.78 -7.84
CA GLY A 228 -4.70 -17.81 -7.51
C GLY A 228 -5.42 -19.11 -7.88
N ARG A 229 -4.83 -19.99 -8.69
CA ARG A 229 -5.36 -21.33 -9.02
C ARG A 229 -4.86 -22.44 -8.09
N ALA A 230 -3.97 -22.12 -7.15
CA ALA A 230 -3.37 -23.07 -6.21
C ALA A 230 -3.88 -22.92 -4.76
N ALA A 231 -4.94 -22.13 -4.55
CA ALA A 231 -5.65 -21.94 -3.28
C ALA A 231 -7.10 -22.39 -3.43
#